data_AF-A0A523AKA8-F1
#
_entry.id   AF-A0A523AKA8-F1
#
_cell.length_a   1.000
_cell.length_b   1.000
_cell.length_c   1.000
_cell.angle_alpha   90.00
_cell.angle_beta   90.00
_cell.angle_gamma   90.00
#
_symmetry.space_group_name_H-M   'P 1'
#
loop_
_entity.id
_entity.type
_entity.pdbx_description
1 polymer ?
#
loop_
_entity_poly.entity_id
_entity_poly.type
_entity_poly.pdbx_seq_one_letter_code
_entity_poly.pdbx_strand_id
1 'polypeptide(L)'
;MALIPIWLHRWGKEKTSLFRGKSRKMITLLSGGTGTPKLLQGMLGEAKEEDLCVVVNTGEDIEISGLRVSPDLDAVVYTLAGIINEETWWGIEGDTFETHRALERLGVRELLKLGDRDRATCLFRTLELERGKSLSQFTAELCVRMGIRVKVLPMTDGRVVTEILTPRGWVHFQEF
;
A
#
# COMPACT_ATOMS: atom_id res chain seq x y z
N MET A 1 11.94 -64.53 41.47
CA MET A 1 12.25 -65.14 40.17
C MET A 1 10.95 -65.30 39.39
N ALA A 2 10.68 -64.40 38.44
CA ALA A 2 9.62 -64.57 37.45
C ALA A 2 9.96 -63.75 36.20
N LEU A 3 10.33 -64.51 35.19
CA LEU A 3 10.44 -64.32 33.74
C LEU A 3 9.97 -62.99 33.11
N ILE A 4 10.84 -62.45 32.26
CA ILE A 4 10.55 -61.46 31.20
C ILE A 4 9.78 -62.14 30.07
N PRO A 5 8.73 -61.50 29.52
CA PRO A 5 8.33 -61.72 28.13
C PRO A 5 8.53 -60.45 27.29
N ILE A 6 9.38 -60.60 26.28
CA ILE A 6 9.59 -59.69 25.16
C ILE A 6 8.31 -59.64 24.33
N TRP A 7 7.72 -58.46 24.19
CA TRP A 7 6.74 -58.17 23.15
C TRP A 7 7.32 -57.11 22.21
N LEU A 8 7.91 -57.57 21.11
CA LEU A 8 8.07 -56.79 19.88
C LEU A 8 6.67 -56.35 19.43
N HIS A 9 6.30 -55.09 19.69
CA HIS A 9 5.16 -54.48 19.04
C HIS A 9 5.64 -53.62 17.87
N ARG A 10 5.20 -54.06 16.68
CA ARG A 10 5.34 -53.41 15.37
C ARG A 10 5.04 -51.91 15.49
N TRP A 11 6.04 -51.07 15.28
CA TRP A 11 5.82 -49.66 15.00
C TRP A 11 5.22 -49.52 13.60
N GLY A 12 3.90 -49.32 13.56
CA GLY A 12 3.17 -48.92 12.36
C GLY A 12 3.64 -47.54 11.89
N LYS A 13 3.85 -47.43 10.58
CA LYS A 13 4.15 -46.20 9.85
C LYS A 13 2.93 -45.25 9.79
N GLU A 14 2.43 -44.80 10.94
CA GLU A 14 1.28 -43.88 10.99
C GLU A 14 1.46 -42.76 12.01
N LYS A 15 2.60 -42.07 12.01
CA LYS A 15 2.73 -40.76 12.67
C LYS A 15 3.77 -39.92 11.95
N THR A 16 3.37 -39.15 10.94
CA THR A 16 4.08 -37.93 10.47
C THR A 16 3.36 -37.30 9.27
N SER A 17 2.11 -36.87 9.43
CA SER A 17 1.44 -36.07 8.39
C SER A 17 0.43 -35.06 8.92
N LEU A 18 0.53 -34.62 10.18
CA LEU A 18 -0.45 -33.70 10.77
C LEU A 18 0.05 -32.26 10.99
N PHE A 19 1.31 -31.94 10.70
CA PHE A 19 1.84 -30.58 10.84
C PHE A 19 2.92 -30.25 9.80
N ARG A 20 2.60 -30.43 8.51
CA ARG A 20 3.41 -29.89 7.42
C ARG A 20 2.62 -28.82 6.66
N GLY A 21 2.12 -27.83 7.40
CA GLY A 21 1.82 -26.54 6.78
C GLY A 21 3.13 -26.02 6.22
N LYS A 22 3.27 -25.97 4.88
CA LYS A 22 4.37 -25.22 4.27
C LYS A 22 4.29 -23.81 4.86
N SER A 23 5.33 -23.35 5.56
CA SER A 23 5.43 -21.94 5.89
C SER A 23 5.31 -21.16 4.58
N ARG A 24 4.23 -20.40 4.42
CA ARG A 24 4.12 -19.47 3.28
C ARG A 24 5.25 -18.46 3.48
N LYS A 25 6.23 -18.46 2.58
CA LYS A 25 7.31 -17.48 2.60
C LYS A 25 6.70 -16.16 2.16
N MET A 26 6.51 -15.25 3.10
CA MET A 26 6.08 -13.88 2.79
C MET A 26 7.27 -13.08 2.28
N ILE A 27 7.11 -12.43 1.14
CA ILE A 27 8.07 -11.47 0.61
C ILE A 27 7.57 -10.08 0.96
N THR A 28 8.38 -9.33 1.72
CA THR A 28 8.05 -7.96 2.11
C THR A 28 8.88 -6.97 1.31
N LEU A 29 8.21 -6.04 0.63
CA LEU A 29 8.81 -4.91 -0.05
C LEU A 29 8.67 -3.64 0.78
N LEU A 30 9.71 -2.82 0.76
CA LEU A 30 9.63 -1.42 1.19
C LEU A 30 9.43 -0.56 -0.05
N SER A 31 8.38 0.24 -0.08
CA SER A 31 7.96 1.00 -1.27
C SER A 31 8.03 2.50 -1.02
N GLY A 32 8.51 3.22 -2.02
CA GLY A 32 8.48 4.68 -2.10
C GLY A 32 8.83 5.14 -3.51
N GLY A 33 8.25 6.25 -3.94
CA GLY A 33 8.36 6.79 -5.29
C GLY A 33 7.85 5.83 -6.38
N THR A 34 8.27 6.09 -7.61
CA THR A 34 7.76 5.41 -8.81
C THR A 34 8.46 4.09 -9.15
N GLY A 35 9.56 3.76 -8.45
CA GLY A 35 10.39 2.58 -8.76
C GLY A 35 9.77 1.27 -8.29
N THR A 36 9.27 1.24 -7.05
CA THR A 36 8.69 0.03 -6.47
C THR A 36 7.38 -0.42 -7.15
N PRO A 37 6.48 0.48 -7.59
CA PRO A 37 5.37 0.10 -8.47
C PRO A 37 5.78 -0.75 -9.69
N LYS A 38 6.85 -0.36 -10.39
CA LYS A 38 7.38 -1.12 -11.55
C LYS A 38 7.88 -2.51 -11.14
N LEU A 39 8.59 -2.60 -10.02
CA LEU A 39 9.05 -3.88 -9.48
C LEU A 39 7.87 -4.77 -9.09
N LEU A 40 6.85 -4.19 -8.46
CA LEU A 40 5.66 -4.90 -8.00
C LEU A 40 4.89 -5.52 -9.16
N GLN A 41 4.73 -4.81 -10.28
CA GLN A 41 4.14 -5.38 -11.50
C GLN A 41 4.88 -6.64 -11.98
N GLY A 42 6.22 -6.60 -12.01
CA GLY A 42 7.02 -7.78 -12.37
C GLY A 42 6.83 -8.93 -11.39
N MET A 43 6.71 -8.64 -10.09
CA MET A 43 6.50 -9.66 -9.06
C MET A 43 5.14 -10.34 -9.10
N LEU A 44 4.09 -9.66 -9.59
CA LEU A 44 2.76 -10.27 -9.73
C LEU A 44 2.75 -11.46 -10.70
N GLY A 45 3.72 -11.55 -11.62
CA GLY A 45 3.90 -12.71 -12.51
C GLY A 45 4.68 -13.87 -11.89
N GLU A 46 5.47 -13.62 -10.84
CA GLU A 46 6.44 -14.57 -10.28
C GLU A 46 6.05 -15.09 -8.89
N ALA A 47 5.19 -14.36 -8.17
CA ALA A 47 4.74 -14.69 -6.83
C ALA A 47 3.22 -14.63 -6.73
N LYS A 48 2.66 -15.45 -5.83
CA LYS A 48 1.24 -15.35 -5.49
C LYS A 48 1.01 -14.06 -4.73
N GLU A 49 -0.06 -13.34 -5.08
CA GLU A 49 -0.42 -12.09 -4.40
C GLU A 49 -0.52 -12.24 -2.87
N GLU A 50 -1.03 -13.36 -2.37
CA GLU A 50 -1.18 -13.59 -0.92
C GLU A 50 0.15 -13.85 -0.19
N ASP A 51 1.23 -14.08 -0.94
CA ASP A 51 2.58 -14.25 -0.41
C ASP A 51 3.37 -12.92 -0.47
N LEU A 52 2.76 -11.83 -0.93
CA LEU A 52 3.37 -10.49 -1.02
C LEU A 52 2.84 -9.53 0.06
N CYS A 53 3.75 -8.76 0.62
CA CYS A 53 3.45 -7.63 1.50
C CYS A 53 4.23 -6.40 1.05
N VAL A 54 3.59 -5.24 0.99
CA VAL A 54 4.22 -3.97 0.66
C VAL A 54 4.03 -3.01 1.83
N VAL A 55 5.14 -2.54 2.40
CA VAL A 55 5.15 -1.48 3.40
C VAL A 55 5.53 -0.18 2.69
N VAL A 56 4.62 0.78 2.69
CA VAL A 56 4.69 1.97 1.84
C VAL A 56 5.07 3.20 2.64
N ASN A 57 6.00 3.99 2.11
CA ASN A 57 6.38 5.30 2.65
C ASN A 57 5.14 6.20 2.80
N THR A 58 5.12 6.98 3.88
CA THR A 58 4.10 8.00 4.17
C THR A 58 4.72 9.37 4.45
N GLY A 59 6.05 9.51 4.26
CA GLY A 59 6.76 10.77 4.50
C GLY A 59 6.39 11.88 3.52
N GLU A 60 5.73 11.55 2.41
CA GLU A 60 5.26 12.51 1.40
C GLU A 60 3.75 12.78 1.51
N ASP A 61 3.08 12.22 2.52
CA ASP A 61 1.66 12.45 2.75
C ASP A 61 1.40 13.93 3.04
N ILE A 62 0.47 14.51 2.31
CA ILE A 62 0.21 15.96 2.28
C ILE A 62 -1.30 16.24 2.25
N GLU A 63 -1.68 17.45 2.66
CA GLU A 63 -3.03 17.96 2.50
C GLU A 63 -3.13 18.87 1.27
N ILE A 64 -4.07 18.61 0.37
CA ILE A 64 -4.29 19.41 -0.85
C ILE A 64 -5.77 19.73 -0.96
N SER A 65 -6.11 21.02 -0.97
CA SER A 65 -7.50 21.50 -1.04
C SER A 65 -8.41 20.86 0.04
N GLY A 66 -7.88 20.65 1.25
CA GLY A 66 -8.58 20.00 2.36
C GLY A 66 -8.64 18.47 2.29
N LEU A 67 -7.99 17.84 1.30
CA LEU A 67 -7.98 16.39 1.12
C LEU A 67 -6.66 15.78 1.57
N ARG A 68 -6.74 14.61 2.24
CA ARG A 68 -5.59 13.77 2.60
C ARG A 68 -5.07 13.00 1.38
N VAL A 69 -3.87 13.32 0.95
CA VAL A 69 -3.18 12.70 -0.19
C VAL A 69 -2.01 11.87 0.33
N SER A 70 -1.89 10.63 -0.14
CA SER A 70 -0.79 9.71 0.23
C SER A 70 -0.14 9.17 -1.06
N PRO A 71 0.74 9.94 -1.73
CA PRO A 71 1.15 9.67 -3.11
C PRO A 71 1.72 8.27 -3.35
N ASP A 72 2.64 7.83 -2.48
CA ASP A 72 3.27 6.51 -2.62
C ASP A 72 2.28 5.36 -2.37
N LEU A 73 1.39 5.55 -1.39
CA LEU A 73 0.33 4.59 -1.07
C LEU A 73 -0.64 4.44 -2.24
N ASP A 74 -1.06 5.57 -2.81
CA ASP A 74 -1.96 5.63 -3.96
C ASP A 74 -1.30 4.99 -5.19
N ALA A 75 -0.02 5.29 -5.47
CA ALA A 75 0.71 4.65 -6.56
C ALA A 75 0.77 3.11 -6.42
N VAL A 76 1.04 2.59 -5.22
CA VAL A 76 1.05 1.14 -4.96
C VAL A 76 -0.34 0.54 -5.15
N VAL A 77 -1.38 1.17 -4.57
CA VAL A 77 -2.76 0.69 -4.66
C VAL A 77 -3.25 0.69 -6.11
N TYR A 78 -3.03 1.77 -6.85
CA TYR A 78 -3.43 1.87 -8.26
C TYR A 78 -2.67 0.89 -9.15
N THR A 79 -1.40 0.63 -8.85
CA THR A 79 -0.61 -0.38 -9.57
C THR A 79 -1.19 -1.77 -9.36
N LEU A 80 -1.49 -2.13 -8.11
CA LEU A 80 -2.07 -3.43 -7.76
C LEU A 80 -3.51 -3.60 -8.29
N ALA A 81 -4.26 -2.50 -8.41
CA ALA A 81 -5.59 -2.49 -9.02
C ALA A 81 -5.55 -2.47 -10.56
N GLY A 82 -4.37 -2.34 -11.19
CA GLY A 82 -4.23 -2.26 -12.64
C GLY A 82 -4.79 -0.98 -13.27
N ILE A 83 -4.79 0.13 -12.51
CA ILE A 83 -5.35 1.43 -12.95
C ILE A 83 -4.34 2.59 -12.84
N ILE A 84 -3.09 2.32 -12.46
CA ILE A 84 -2.02 3.33 -12.43
C ILE A 84 -1.80 3.92 -13.82
N ASN A 85 -1.57 5.23 -13.90
CA ASN A 85 -1.06 5.83 -15.13
C ASN A 85 0.41 5.39 -15.34
N GLU A 86 0.69 4.58 -16.36
CA GLU A 86 2.03 4.04 -16.61
C GLU A 86 2.98 5.03 -17.33
N GLU A 87 2.47 6.14 -17.84
CA GLU A 87 3.30 7.22 -18.40
C GLU A 87 3.98 8.01 -17.28
N THR A 88 3.22 8.33 -16.22
CA THR A 88 3.68 9.18 -15.11
C THR A 88 4.08 8.39 -13.87
N TRP A 89 3.56 7.17 -13.69
CA TRP A 89 3.68 6.33 -12.49
C TRP A 89 3.06 6.92 -11.21
N TRP A 90 2.11 7.84 -11.37
CA TRP A 90 1.27 8.38 -10.33
C TRP A 90 -0.10 8.78 -10.90
N GLY A 91 -1.13 8.80 -10.05
CA GLY A 91 -2.50 9.04 -10.49
C GLY A 91 -3.11 7.86 -11.27
N ILE A 92 -4.30 8.07 -11.81
CA ILE A 92 -5.09 7.02 -12.46
C ILE A 92 -5.01 7.16 -13.99
N GLU A 93 -4.88 6.04 -14.70
CA GLU A 93 -4.91 5.98 -16.16
C GLU A 93 -6.25 6.52 -16.71
N GLY A 94 -6.15 7.39 -17.72
CA GLY A 94 -7.30 8.05 -18.32
C GLY A 94 -8.08 9.01 -17.40
N ASP A 95 -7.49 9.47 -16.30
CA ASP A 95 -8.15 10.43 -15.40
C ASP A 95 -8.28 11.83 -16.04
N THR A 96 -9.33 12.55 -15.66
CA THR A 96 -9.55 13.94 -16.06
C THR A 96 -9.06 14.90 -14.97
N PHE A 97 -8.92 16.19 -15.30
CA PHE A 97 -8.43 17.20 -14.37
C PHE A 97 -9.34 18.44 -14.37
N GLU A 98 -10.65 18.24 -14.52
CA GLU A 98 -11.61 19.34 -14.61
C GLU A 98 -11.71 20.11 -13.29
N THR A 99 -11.74 19.40 -12.15
CA THR A 99 -11.77 20.05 -10.83
C THR A 99 -10.52 20.88 -10.59
N HIS A 100 -9.34 20.33 -10.91
CA HIS A 100 -8.07 21.04 -10.78
C HIS A 100 -8.04 22.33 -11.62
N ARG A 101 -8.43 22.25 -12.90
CA ARG A 101 -8.52 23.42 -13.78
C ARG A 101 -9.53 24.45 -13.30
N ALA A 102 -10.66 24.01 -12.75
CA ALA A 102 -11.66 24.93 -12.19
C ALA A 102 -11.12 25.66 -10.96
N LEU A 103 -10.43 24.95 -10.05
CA LEU A 103 -9.77 25.55 -8.89
C LEU A 103 -8.70 26.56 -9.30
N GLU A 104 -7.87 26.23 -10.29
CA GLU A 104 -6.86 27.14 -10.84
C GLU A 104 -7.48 28.44 -11.36
N ARG A 105 -8.60 28.36 -12.10
CA ARG A 105 -9.35 29.54 -12.59
C ARG A 105 -9.93 30.40 -11.46
N LEU A 106 -10.23 29.79 -10.30
CA LEU A 106 -10.67 30.50 -9.10
C LEU A 106 -9.50 31.06 -8.27
N GLY A 107 -8.25 30.88 -8.72
CA GLY A 107 -7.05 31.35 -8.04
C GLY A 107 -6.53 30.41 -6.96
N VAL A 108 -7.06 29.19 -6.85
CA VAL A 108 -6.57 28.16 -5.92
C VAL A 108 -5.51 27.33 -6.62
N ARG A 109 -4.29 27.30 -6.08
CA ARG A 109 -3.19 26.49 -6.59
C ARG A 109 -3.04 25.23 -5.76
N GLU A 110 -3.09 24.07 -6.41
CA GLU A 110 -2.77 22.79 -5.80
C GLU A 110 -1.29 22.46 -6.06
N LEU A 111 -0.56 22.07 -5.01
CA LEU A 111 0.85 21.67 -5.13
C LEU A 111 1.01 20.44 -6.03
N LEU A 112 0.08 19.49 -5.92
CA LEU A 112 -0.01 18.35 -6.81
C LEU A 112 -1.26 18.46 -7.67
N LYS A 113 -1.12 18.07 -8.94
CA LYS A 113 -2.23 18.02 -9.87
C LYS A 113 -3.06 16.77 -9.62
N LEU A 114 -4.19 16.91 -8.92
CA LEU A 114 -5.10 15.81 -8.62
C LEU A 114 -6.10 15.58 -9.74
N GLY A 115 -6.16 14.36 -10.25
CA GLY A 115 -7.19 13.92 -11.18
C GLY A 115 -8.56 13.79 -10.51
N ASP A 116 -9.64 13.74 -11.29
CA ASP A 116 -11.00 13.74 -10.75
C ASP A 116 -11.34 12.40 -10.08
N ARG A 117 -10.85 11.27 -10.61
CA ARG A 117 -10.98 9.94 -9.97
C ARG A 117 -10.01 9.78 -8.81
N ASP A 118 -8.78 10.26 -8.96
CA ASP A 118 -7.77 10.26 -7.89
C ASP A 118 -8.27 11.05 -6.67
N ARG A 119 -8.87 12.22 -6.91
CA ARG A 119 -9.54 13.04 -5.89
C ARG A 119 -10.63 12.27 -5.14
N ALA A 120 -11.36 11.36 -5.79
CA ALA A 120 -12.36 10.55 -5.12
C ALA A 120 -11.73 9.61 -4.07
N THR A 121 -10.56 9.04 -4.36
CA THR A 121 -9.77 8.25 -3.40
C THR A 121 -9.34 9.12 -2.22
N CYS A 122 -8.78 10.32 -2.49
CA CYS A 122 -8.34 11.24 -1.44
C CYS A 122 -9.52 11.71 -0.56
N LEU A 123 -10.67 12.00 -1.16
CA LEU A 123 -11.89 12.36 -0.43
C LEU A 123 -12.37 11.21 0.45
N PHE A 124 -12.41 9.99 -0.07
CA PHE A 124 -12.82 8.83 0.71
C PHE A 124 -11.88 8.57 1.89
N ARG A 125 -10.55 8.68 1.67
CA ARG A 125 -9.54 8.63 2.73
C ARG A 125 -9.84 9.67 3.81
N THR A 126 -10.03 10.92 3.39
CA THR A 126 -10.27 12.05 4.31
C THR A 126 -11.48 11.77 5.20
N LEU A 127 -12.61 11.40 4.61
CA LEU A 127 -13.86 11.13 5.34
C LEU A 127 -13.71 9.97 6.34
N GLU A 128 -12.99 8.90 6.00
CA GLU A 128 -12.80 7.76 6.89
C GLU A 128 -11.83 8.06 8.03
N LEU A 129 -10.72 8.77 7.75
CA LEU A 129 -9.79 9.21 8.79
C LEU A 129 -10.47 10.17 9.77
N GLU A 130 -11.31 11.09 9.29
CA GLU A 130 -12.11 11.99 10.14
C GLU A 130 -13.11 11.23 11.01
N ARG A 131 -13.60 10.07 10.55
CA ARG A 131 -14.44 9.15 11.35
C ARG A 131 -13.66 8.33 12.38
N GLY A 132 -12.35 8.56 12.50
CA GLY A 132 -11.48 7.92 13.48
C GLY A 132 -10.84 6.62 13.00
N LYS A 133 -10.93 6.29 11.70
CA LYS A 133 -10.22 5.16 11.12
C LYS A 133 -8.72 5.47 11.06
N SER A 134 -7.86 4.47 11.26
CA SER A 134 -6.42 4.63 11.00
C SER A 134 -6.11 4.53 9.50
N LEU A 135 -4.94 5.02 9.09
CA LEU A 135 -4.50 4.94 7.69
C LEU A 135 -4.37 3.47 7.22
N SER A 136 -3.87 2.59 8.09
CA SER A 136 -3.72 1.16 7.86
C SER A 136 -5.08 0.46 7.70
N GLN A 137 -6.07 0.80 8.52
CA GLN A 137 -7.44 0.30 8.40
C GLN A 137 -8.11 0.79 7.12
N PHE A 138 -7.95 2.06 6.78
CA PHE A 138 -8.45 2.62 5.52
C PHE A 138 -7.80 1.93 4.31
N THR A 139 -6.47 1.80 4.31
CA THR A 139 -5.71 1.15 3.22
C THR A 139 -6.18 -0.28 3.00
N ALA A 140 -6.32 -1.06 4.09
CA ALA A 140 -6.81 -2.43 4.00
C ALA A 140 -8.22 -2.51 3.41
N GLU A 141 -9.12 -1.61 3.80
CA GLU A 141 -10.46 -1.55 3.22
C GLU A 141 -10.43 -1.17 1.73
N LEU A 142 -9.64 -0.16 1.37
CA LEU A 142 -9.52 0.29 -0.01
C LEU A 142 -9.02 -0.85 -0.90
N CYS A 143 -8.00 -1.60 -0.45
CA CYS A 143 -7.49 -2.78 -1.15
C CYS A 143 -8.58 -3.83 -1.36
N VAL A 144 -9.37 -4.15 -0.33
CA VAL A 144 -10.50 -5.10 -0.47
C VAL A 144 -11.52 -4.62 -1.49
N ARG A 145 -11.91 -3.33 -1.44
CA ARG A 145 -12.88 -2.75 -2.38
C ARG A 145 -12.38 -2.73 -3.83
N MET A 146 -11.06 -2.65 -4.02
CA MET A 146 -10.41 -2.70 -5.33
C MET A 146 -10.01 -4.12 -5.77
N GLY A 147 -10.33 -5.16 -4.99
CA GLY A 147 -10.02 -6.55 -5.35
C GLY A 147 -8.54 -6.93 -5.22
N ILE A 148 -7.75 -6.14 -4.48
CA ILE A 148 -6.33 -6.37 -4.26
C ILE A 148 -6.12 -7.42 -3.16
N ARG A 149 -5.38 -8.51 -3.46
CA ARG A 149 -5.05 -9.55 -2.46
C ARG A 149 -3.69 -9.39 -1.81
N VAL A 150 -2.81 -8.58 -2.41
CA VAL A 150 -1.52 -8.20 -1.82
C VAL A 150 -1.75 -7.42 -0.53
N LYS A 151 -0.98 -7.73 0.52
CA LYS A 151 -1.06 -6.99 1.77
C LYS A 151 -0.35 -5.64 1.64
N VAL A 152 -1.09 -4.54 1.69
CA VAL A 152 -0.52 -3.19 1.67
C VAL A 152 -0.63 -2.56 3.05
N LEU A 153 0.48 -2.03 3.56
CA LEU A 153 0.56 -1.35 4.86
C LEU A 153 1.23 0.01 4.67
N PRO A 154 0.68 1.11 5.21
CA PRO A 154 1.48 2.31 5.39
C PRO A 154 2.60 2.02 6.40
N MET A 155 3.76 2.68 6.27
CA MET A 155 4.87 2.51 7.21
C MET A 155 4.51 2.92 8.65
N THR A 156 3.51 3.79 8.81
CA THR A 156 2.98 4.24 10.09
C THR A 156 1.53 4.71 9.94
N ASP A 157 0.76 4.66 11.03
CA ASP A 157 -0.54 5.34 11.14
C ASP A 157 -0.39 6.79 11.66
N GLY A 158 0.78 7.13 12.19
CA GLY A 158 1.10 8.47 12.66
C GLY A 158 1.52 9.39 11.53
N ARG A 159 1.48 10.71 11.78
CA ARG A 159 1.97 11.70 10.81
C ARG A 159 3.50 11.74 10.81
N VAL A 160 4.09 11.46 9.65
CA VAL A 160 5.52 11.64 9.35
C VAL A 160 5.61 12.49 8.09
N VAL A 161 6.50 13.48 8.08
CA VAL A 161 6.67 14.40 6.95
C VAL A 161 8.14 14.55 6.66
N THR A 162 8.52 14.38 5.39
CA THR A 162 9.86 14.63 4.88
C THR A 162 9.98 16.11 4.54
N GLU A 163 10.88 16.81 5.23
CA GLU A 163 11.18 18.22 5.00
C GLU A 163 12.62 18.40 4.50
N ILE A 164 12.81 19.38 3.62
CA ILE A 164 14.10 19.74 3.04
C ILE A 164 14.56 21.08 3.62
N LEU A 165 15.77 21.12 4.19
CA LEU A 165 16.38 22.36 4.66
C LEU A 165 16.99 23.12 3.49
N THR A 166 16.41 24.26 3.17
CA THR A 166 16.92 25.19 2.13
C THR A 166 17.49 26.45 2.77
N PRO A 167 18.21 27.32 2.01
CA PRO A 167 18.60 28.64 2.50
C PRO A 167 17.42 29.54 2.91
N ARG A 168 16.18 29.22 2.49
CA ARG A 168 14.97 29.96 2.82
C ARG A 168 14.20 29.36 4.01
N GLY A 169 14.68 28.25 4.58
CA GLY A 169 14.05 27.51 5.67
C GLY A 169 13.68 26.08 5.29
N TRP A 170 13.00 25.39 6.21
CA TRP A 170 12.42 24.08 5.99
C TRP A 170 11.21 24.19 5.06
N VAL A 171 11.15 23.35 4.04
CA VAL A 171 10.01 23.22 3.13
C VAL A 171 9.61 21.75 3.02
N HIS A 172 8.33 21.50 2.72
CA HIS A 172 7.86 20.15 2.45
C HIS A 172 8.55 19.57 1.20
N PHE A 173 8.79 18.25 1.14
CA PHE A 173 9.40 17.61 -0.03
C PHE A 173 8.71 17.96 -1.36
N GLN A 174 7.37 17.95 -1.39
CA GLN A 174 6.58 18.33 -2.59
C GLN A 174 6.67 19.83 -2.97
N GLU A 175 7.17 20.70 -2.09
CA GLU A 175 7.40 22.13 -2.38
C GLU A 175 8.81 22.42 -2.90
N PHE A 176 9.76 21.51 -2.67
CA PHE A 176 11.17 21.64 -3.06
C PHE A 176 11.38 21.27 -4.53
#